data_AF-A0A1D2UFB6-F1
#
_entry.id   AF-A0A1D2UFB6-F1
#
_cell.length_a   1.000
_cell.length_b   1.000
_cell.length_c   1.000
_cell.angle_alpha   90.00
_cell.angle_beta   90.00
_cell.angle_gamma   90.00
#
_symmetry.space_group_name_H-M   'P 1'
#
loop_
_entity.id
_entity.type
_entity.pdbx_description
1 polymer ?
#
loop_
_entity_poly.entity_id
_entity_poly.type
_entity_poly.pdbx_seq_one_letter_code
_entity_poly.pdbx_strand_id
1 'polypeptide(L)' 'MPEHEIDTSDIPELPASAWKDAMRGKLYRPVKKAVSLRLDADVIAWLKKDGEGYQTRANRLLRERMLADKAS' A
#
# COMPACT_ATOMS: atom_id res chain seq x y z
N MET A 1 -25.39 22.55 20.56
CA MET A 1 -24.46 23.65 20.24
C MET A 1 -24.66 24.00 18.78
N PRO A 2 -24.85 25.28 18.43
CA PRO A 2 -25.07 25.70 17.05
C PRO A 2 -23.73 25.80 16.29
N GLU A 3 -23.75 25.50 14.99
CA GLU A 3 -22.55 25.28 14.15
C GLU A 3 -21.66 26.52 13.94
N HIS A 4 -22.12 27.71 14.35
CA HIS A 4 -21.44 28.99 14.11
C HIS A 4 -20.36 29.36 15.14
N GLU A 5 -20.13 28.52 16.16
CA GLU A 5 -19.07 28.70 17.17
C GLU A 5 -17.76 27.97 16.81
N ILE A 6 -17.69 27.30 15.66
CA ILE A 6 -16.49 26.58 15.23
C ILE A 6 -15.52 27.58 14.58
N ASP A 7 -14.58 28.07 15.38
CA ASP A 7 -13.45 28.87 14.90
C ASP A 7 -12.45 27.99 14.14
N THR A 8 -12.38 28.16 12.83
CA THR A 8 -11.44 27.45 11.94
C THR A 8 -10.23 28.30 11.56
N SER A 9 -10.00 29.43 12.23
CA SER A 9 -8.90 30.37 11.91
C SER A 9 -7.51 29.72 12.01
N ASP A 10 -7.37 28.68 12.84
CA ASP A 10 -6.12 27.92 13.01
C ASP A 10 -5.93 26.79 11.97
N ILE A 11 -6.94 26.51 11.13
CA ILE A 11 -6.90 25.43 10.13
C ILE A 11 -7.06 26.06 8.74
N PRO A 12 -5.96 26.47 8.10
CA PRO A 12 -6.03 27.05 6.77
C PRO A 12 -6.60 26.04 5.77
N GLU A 13 -7.57 26.48 4.97
CA GLU A 13 -8.11 25.66 3.88
C GLU A 13 -6.99 25.32 2.88
N LEU A 14 -6.75 24.03 2.69
CA LEU A 14 -5.71 23.57 1.76
C LEU A 14 -6.09 23.98 0.32
N PRO A 15 -5.22 24.71 -0.41
CA PRO A 15 -5.51 25.13 -1.76
C PRO A 15 -5.65 23.91 -2.69
N ALA A 16 -6.49 24.00 -3.71
CA ALA A 16 -6.69 22.92 -4.68
C ALA A 16 -5.39 22.44 -5.35
N SER A 17 -4.34 23.27 -5.38
CA SER A 17 -2.99 22.92 -5.83
C SER A 17 -2.27 21.94 -4.89
N ALA A 18 -2.54 21.94 -3.58
CA ALA A 18 -2.00 20.97 -2.62
C ALA A 18 -2.51 19.55 -2.89
N TRP A 19 -3.64 19.41 -3.60
CA TRP A 19 -4.17 18.12 -4.02
C TRP A 19 -3.44 17.52 -5.23
N LYS A 20 -2.63 18.31 -5.96
CA LYS A 20 -1.82 17.81 -7.09
C LYS A 20 -0.61 17.00 -6.62
N ASP A 21 0.01 17.43 -5.51
CA ASP A 21 1.12 16.72 -4.84
C ASP A 21 0.64 15.79 -3.72
N ALA A 22 -0.66 15.79 -3.42
CA ALA A 22 -1.27 14.82 -2.53
C ALA A 22 -1.13 13.43 -3.17
N MET A 23 -0.08 12.70 -2.77
CA MET A 23 0.16 11.31 -3.10
C MET A 23 -1.11 10.48 -2.84
N ARG A 24 -1.89 10.22 -3.89
CA ARG A 24 -2.89 9.15 -3.90
C ARG A 24 -2.13 7.83 -3.74
N GLY A 25 -1.97 7.36 -2.50
CA GLY A 25 -1.27 6.09 -2.27
C GLY A 25 -1.13 5.62 -0.83
N LYS A 26 -1.09 6.52 0.17
CA LYS A 26 -0.84 6.08 1.57
C LYS A 26 -1.98 5.26 2.20
N LEU A 27 -3.18 5.24 1.61
CA LEU A 27 -4.33 4.53 2.17
C LEU A 27 -4.82 3.32 1.35
N TYR A 28 -4.10 2.87 0.33
CA TYR A 28 -4.41 1.53 -0.21
C TYR A 28 -3.68 0.46 0.60
N ARG A 29 -4.30 0.02 1.69
CA ARG A 29 -3.85 -1.16 2.44
C ARG A 29 -4.57 -2.38 1.87
N PRO A 30 -3.96 -3.13 0.93
CA PRO A 30 -4.57 -4.38 0.47
C PRO A 30 -4.78 -5.28 1.67
N VAL A 31 -6.02 -5.75 1.86
CA VAL A 31 -6.34 -6.69 2.93
C VAL A 31 -5.59 -7.98 2.64
N LYS A 32 -4.56 -8.28 3.42
CA LYS A 32 -3.81 -9.52 3.31
C LYS A 32 -4.72 -10.65 3.76
N LYS A 33 -5.00 -11.59 2.86
CA LYS A 33 -5.69 -12.83 3.21
C LYS A 33 -4.63 -13.90 3.45
N ALA A 34 -4.67 -14.53 4.62
CA ALA A 34 -3.84 -15.70 4.89
C ALA A 34 -4.37 -16.86 4.04
N VAL A 35 -3.59 -17.28 3.06
CA VAL A 35 -3.89 -18.40 2.18
C VAL A 35 -2.78 -19.45 2.29
N SER A 36 -3.14 -20.73 2.18
CA SER A 36 -2.16 -21.80 2.05
C SER A 36 -1.78 -21.93 0.58
N LEU A 37 -0.52 -21.66 0.26
CA LEU A 37 0.06 -21.81 -1.09
C LEU A 37 1.32 -22.66 -1.00
N ARG A 38 1.50 -23.56 -1.96
CA ARG A 38 2.74 -24.32 -2.13
C ARG A 38 3.64 -23.59 -3.12
N LEU A 39 4.91 -23.44 -2.75
CA LEU A 39 5.98 -22.89 -3.59
C LEU A 39 7.09 -23.93 -3.66
N ASP A 40 7.83 -23.94 -4.76
CA ASP A 40 8.98 -24.81 -4.91
C ASP A 40 10.08 -24.49 -3.89
N ALA A 41 10.87 -25.51 -3.54
CA ALA A 41 11.87 -25.42 -2.48
C ALA A 41 12.99 -24.42 -2.80
N ASP A 42 13.38 -24.34 -4.06
CA ASP A 42 14.36 -23.38 -4.58
C ASP A 42 13.84 -21.93 -4.54
N VAL A 43 12.56 -21.71 -4.87
CA VAL A 43 11.89 -20.41 -4.75
C VAL A 43 11.84 -19.98 -3.29
N ILE A 44 11.52 -20.88 -2.36
CA ILE A 44 11.53 -20.59 -0.93
C ILE A 44 12.96 -20.25 -0.46
N ALA A 45 13.98 -21.00 -0.89
CA ALA A 45 15.36 -20.75 -0.55
C ALA A 45 15.82 -19.37 -1.04
N TRP A 46 15.51 -19.03 -2.30
CA TRP A 46 15.79 -17.72 -2.88
C TRP A 46 15.10 -16.59 -2.12
N LEU A 47 13.80 -16.74 -1.82
CA LEU A 47 13.06 -15.73 -1.06
C LEU A 47 13.62 -15.51 0.34
N LYS A 48 14.22 -16.54 0.95
CA LYS A 48 14.84 -16.47 2.29
C LYS A 48 16.30 -16.02 2.29
N LYS A 49 16.93 -15.82 1.12
CA LYS A 49 18.35 -15.45 1.00
C LYS A 49 18.71 -14.21 1.83
N ASP A 50 17.85 -13.20 1.85
CA ASP A 50 18.05 -11.94 2.58
C ASP A 50 17.47 -11.94 4.01
N GLY A 51 17.26 -13.13 4.61
CA GLY A 51 16.79 -13.27 5.99
C GLY A 51 15.28 -13.10 6.16
N GLU A 52 14.86 -12.47 7.26
CA GLU A 52 13.44 -12.31 7.62
C GLU A 52 12.65 -11.54 6.55
N GLY A 53 11.32 -11.70 6.55
CA GLY A 53 10.44 -10.96 5.63
C GLY A 53 10.24 -11.58 4.25
N TYR A 54 10.60 -12.86 4.05
CA TYR A 54 10.42 -13.55 2.76
C TYR A 54 8.96 -13.53 2.27
N GLN A 55 7.98 -13.60 3.16
CA GLN A 55 6.54 -13.51 2.83
C GLN A 55 6.17 -12.13 2.27
N THR A 56 6.75 -11.06 2.84
CA THR A 56 6.56 -9.68 2.34
C THR A 56 7.18 -9.52 0.97
N ARG A 57 8.38 -10.09 0.74
CA ARG A 57 9.04 -10.12 -0.58
C ARG A 57 8.21 -10.87 -1.61
N ALA A 58 7.72 -12.07 -1.27
CA ALA A 58 6.86 -12.87 -2.12
C ALA A 58 5.59 -12.09 -2.53
N ASN A 59 4.90 -11.49 -1.56
CA ASN A 59 3.69 -10.72 -1.82
C ASN A 59 3.96 -9.48 -2.70
N ARG A 60 5.12 -8.83 -2.55
CA ARG A 60 5.53 -7.70 -3.39
C ARG A 60 5.74 -8.13 -4.84
N LEU A 61 6.50 -9.19 -5.07
CA LEU A 61 6.77 -9.75 -6.41
C LEU A 61 5.48 -10.16 -7.13
N LEU A 62 4.58 -10.86 -6.41
CA LEU A 62 3.28 -11.25 -6.95
C LEU A 62 2.43 -10.03 -7.34
N ARG A 63 2.47 -8.97 -6.52
CA ARG A 63 1.75 -7.72 -6.82
C ARG A 63 2.31 -7.01 -8.04
N GLU A 64 3.62 -6.89 -8.15
CA GLU A 64 4.30 -6.28 -9.31
C GLU A 64 3.91 -7.02 -10.60
N ARG A 65 3.96 -8.36 -10.59
CA ARG A 65 3.54 -9.18 -11.74
C ARG A 65 2.05 -9.02 -12.07
N MET A 66 1.18 -9.02 -11.07
CA MET A 66 -0.28 -8.82 -11.27
C MET A 66 -0.59 -7.44 -11.89
N LEU A 67 0.12 -6.39 -11.47
CA LEU A 67 -0.08 -5.04 -12.02
C LEU A 67 0.45 -4.92 -13.45
N ALA A 68 1.59 -5.54 -13.75
CA ALA A 68 2.14 -5.59 -15.11
C ALA A 68 1.21 -6.36 -16.07
N ASP A 69 0.63 -7.47 -15.61
CA ASP A 69 -0.34 -8.28 -16.36
C ASP A 69 -1.62 -7.49 -16.68
N LYS A 70 -2.17 -6.76 -15.69
CA LYS A 70 -3.36 -5.92 -15.88
C LYS A 70 -3.16 -4.71 -16.79
N ALA A 71 -1.92 -4.32 -17.05
CA ALA A 71 -1.59 -3.18 -17.90
C ALA A 71 -1.41 -3.58 -19.38
N SER A 72 -1.47 -4.89 -19.68
CA SER A 72 -1.43 -5.46 -21.04
C SER A 72 -2.81 -5.84 -21.54
#